data_AF-A0A2V9UJZ0-F1
#
_entry.id   AF-A0A2V9UJZ0-F1
#
_cell.length_a   1.000
_cell.length_b   1.000
_cell.length_c   1.000
_cell.angle_alpha   90.00
_cell.angle_beta   90.00
_cell.angle_gamma   90.00
#
_symmetry.space_group_name_H-M   'P 1'
#
loop_
_entity.id
_entity.type
_entity.pdbx_description
1 polymer ?
#
loop_
_entity_poly.entity_id
_entity_poly.type
_entity_poly.pdbx_seq_one_letter_code
_entity_poly.pdbx_strand_id
1 'polypeptide(L)'
;MTVTFEQAAIKIEKAQEFAQLQAVVQQAFLPEKAERFLKQLSRKGIRVRDFDAVLAVKVLEEAAGQLAVRAQELYQSLTLSDQAQMREFYLSKLEGVDIALRHKFKKLYQYY
;
A
#
# COMPACT_ATOMS: atom_id res chain seq x y z
N MET A 1 -12.54 -35.21 10.69
CA MET A 1 -11.99 -34.21 11.62
C MET A 1 -11.72 -32.94 10.82
N THR A 2 -12.53 -31.90 10.99
CA THR A 2 -12.27 -30.59 10.40
C THR A 2 -11.30 -29.87 11.34
N VAL A 3 -10.04 -29.72 10.92
CA VAL A 3 -9.06 -28.92 11.65
C VAL A 3 -9.42 -27.46 11.40
N THR A 4 -10.07 -26.81 12.36
CA THR A 4 -10.29 -25.37 12.34
C THR A 4 -8.96 -24.72 12.68
N PHE A 5 -8.26 -24.20 11.69
CA PHE A 5 -7.06 -23.40 11.90
C PHE A 5 -7.53 -22.03 12.44
N GLU A 6 -7.55 -21.85 13.76
CA GLU A 6 -7.68 -20.51 14.34
C GLU A 6 -6.37 -19.76 14.09
N GLN A 7 -6.36 -18.96 13.04
CA GLN A 7 -5.27 -18.04 12.76
C GLN A 7 -5.29 -16.97 13.85
N ALA A 8 -4.43 -17.13 14.87
CA ALA A 8 -4.22 -16.09 15.87
C ALA A 8 -3.83 -14.81 15.14
N ALA A 9 -4.66 -13.77 15.23
CA ALA A 9 -4.33 -12.47 14.65
C ALA A 9 -3.02 -12.01 15.29
N ILE A 10 -1.95 -11.94 14.49
CA ILE A 10 -0.65 -11.52 14.99
C ILE A 10 -0.79 -10.08 15.44
N LYS A 11 -0.56 -9.84 16.73
CA LYS A 11 -0.69 -8.50 17.30
C LYS A 11 0.28 -7.54 16.60
N ILE A 12 -0.23 -6.37 16.21
CA ILE A 12 0.61 -5.27 15.73
C ILE A 12 1.49 -4.78 16.88
N GLU A 13 2.81 -4.86 16.70
CA GLU A 13 3.77 -4.51 17.74
C GLU A 13 4.03 -2.99 17.76
N LYS A 14 4.24 -2.39 16.60
CA LYS A 14 4.46 -0.95 16.42
C LYS A 14 3.18 -0.23 15.99
N ALA A 15 2.19 -0.26 16.87
CA ALA A 15 0.83 0.21 16.56
C ALA A 15 0.77 1.66 16.09
N GLN A 16 1.61 2.55 16.61
CA GLN A 16 1.59 3.97 16.25
C GLN A 16 2.12 4.19 14.83
N GLU A 17 3.29 3.68 14.51
CA GLU A 17 3.90 3.78 13.18
C GLU A 17 3.06 3.05 12.13
N PHE A 18 2.52 1.88 12.50
CA PHE A 18 1.60 1.12 11.66
C PHE A 18 0.35 1.94 11.33
N ALA A 19 -0.31 2.52 12.34
CA ALA A 19 -1.52 3.32 12.12
C ALA A 19 -1.25 4.55 11.25
N GLN A 20 -0.11 5.22 11.44
CA GLN A 20 0.28 6.36 10.60
C GLN A 20 0.47 5.94 9.14
N LEU A 21 1.23 4.87 8.89
CA LEU A 21 1.43 4.36 7.53
C LEU A 21 0.12 3.85 6.92
N GLN A 22 -0.71 3.18 7.71
CA GLN A 22 -2.02 2.69 7.28
C GLN A 22 -2.91 3.85 6.80
N ALA A 23 -2.92 4.97 7.53
CA ALA A 23 -3.69 6.15 7.15
C ALA A 23 -3.22 6.74 5.82
N VAL A 24 -1.89 6.85 5.61
CA VAL A 24 -1.33 7.34 4.34
C VAL A 24 -1.77 6.44 3.18
N VAL A 25 -1.66 5.12 3.35
CA VAL A 25 -2.10 4.14 2.34
C VAL A 25 -3.59 4.30 2.07
N GLN A 26 -4.45 4.35 3.09
CA GLN A 26 -5.90 4.54 2.91
C GLN A 26 -6.21 5.82 2.14
N GLN A 27 -5.55 6.93 2.47
CA GLN A 27 -5.73 8.21 1.81
C GLN A 27 -5.34 8.17 0.33
N ALA A 28 -4.24 7.51 -0.01
CA ALA A 28 -3.79 7.37 -1.41
C ALA A 28 -4.78 6.59 -2.29
N PHE A 29 -5.56 5.67 -1.69
CA PHE A 29 -6.55 4.84 -2.39
C PHE A 29 -7.99 5.38 -2.32
N LEU A 30 -8.22 6.57 -1.76
CA LEU A 30 -9.53 7.22 -1.87
C LEU A 30 -9.92 7.41 -3.34
N PRO A 31 -11.21 7.28 -3.72
CA PRO A 31 -11.65 7.33 -5.12
C PRO A 31 -11.13 8.56 -5.89
N GLU A 32 -11.09 9.72 -5.25
CA GLU A 32 -10.62 10.98 -5.81
C GLU A 32 -9.09 11.11 -5.92
N LYS A 33 -8.33 10.26 -5.23
CA LYS A 33 -6.84 10.27 -5.18
C LYS A 33 -6.21 9.08 -5.92
N ALA A 34 -6.91 7.96 -6.01
CA ALA A 34 -6.38 6.70 -6.56
C ALA A 34 -5.89 6.85 -8.01
N GLU A 35 -6.62 7.57 -8.85
CA GLU A 35 -6.17 7.81 -10.23
C GLU A 35 -4.86 8.60 -10.28
N ARG A 36 -4.73 9.64 -9.44
CA ARG A 36 -3.49 10.44 -9.37
C ARG A 36 -2.31 9.59 -8.91
N PHE A 37 -2.52 8.77 -7.87
CA PHE A 37 -1.54 7.82 -7.38
C PHE A 37 -1.04 6.87 -8.49
N LEU A 38 -1.96 6.20 -9.21
CA LEU A 38 -1.61 5.28 -10.30
C LEU A 38 -0.91 6.01 -11.46
N LYS A 39 -1.34 7.23 -11.78
CA LYS A 39 -0.70 8.05 -12.82
C LYS A 39 0.75 8.40 -12.45
N GLN A 40 1.02 8.71 -11.18
CA GLN A 40 2.38 8.99 -10.71
C GLN A 40 3.26 7.75 -10.80
N LEU A 41 2.78 6.58 -10.36
CA LEU A 41 3.51 5.31 -10.51
C LEU A 41 3.82 5.01 -11.98
N SER A 42 2.85 5.19 -12.87
CA SER A 42 3.05 4.99 -14.30
C SER A 42 4.09 5.92 -14.91
N ARG A 43 4.16 7.18 -14.47
CA ARG A 43 5.20 8.12 -14.93
C ARG A 43 6.59 7.71 -14.44
N LYS A 44 6.68 7.15 -13.24
CA LYS A 44 7.94 6.69 -12.64
C LYS A 44 8.33 5.26 -13.07
N GLY A 45 7.50 4.59 -13.88
CA GLY A 45 7.75 3.22 -14.33
C GLY A 45 7.72 2.17 -13.20
N ILE A 46 7.09 2.50 -12.07
CA ILE A 46 7.06 1.62 -10.90
C ILE A 46 5.85 0.70 -11.00
N ARG A 47 6.09 -0.60 -10.82
CA ARG A 47 5.01 -1.60 -10.75
C ARG A 47 4.23 -1.41 -9.46
N VAL A 48 2.91 -1.37 -9.55
CA VAL A 48 2.07 -1.06 -8.38
C VAL A 48 2.10 -2.17 -7.32
N ARG A 49 2.50 -3.39 -7.66
CA ARG A 49 2.64 -4.49 -6.68
C ARG A 49 4.00 -4.51 -5.95
N ASP A 50 4.96 -3.71 -6.40
CA ASP A 50 6.27 -3.58 -5.76
C ASP A 50 6.18 -2.50 -4.67
N PHE A 51 5.72 -2.92 -3.48
CA PHE A 51 5.41 -2.00 -2.39
C PHE A 51 6.65 -1.23 -1.90
N ASP A 52 7.81 -1.87 -1.84
CA ASP A 52 9.07 -1.22 -1.46
C ASP A 52 9.45 -0.12 -2.47
N ALA A 53 9.33 -0.41 -3.77
CA ALA A 53 9.57 0.60 -4.80
C ALA A 53 8.55 1.74 -4.74
N VAL A 54 7.28 1.47 -4.45
CA VAL A 54 6.22 2.47 -4.25
C VAL A 54 6.56 3.42 -3.10
N LEU A 55 7.03 2.87 -1.96
CA LEU A 55 7.46 3.65 -0.79
C LEU A 55 8.67 4.52 -1.11
N ALA A 56 9.67 3.96 -1.81
CA ALA A 56 10.92 4.65 -2.13
C ALA A 56 10.72 5.93 -2.98
N VAL A 57 9.68 5.97 -3.82
CA VAL A 57 9.40 7.11 -4.70
C VAL A 57 8.40 8.12 -4.14
N LYS A 58 7.98 7.95 -2.87
CA LYS A 58 7.11 8.87 -2.11
C LYS A 58 5.73 9.17 -2.71
N VAL A 59 5.25 8.31 -3.61
CA VAL A 59 3.98 8.56 -4.32
C VAL A 59 2.75 8.42 -3.43
N LEU A 60 2.86 7.67 -2.32
CA LEU A 60 1.77 7.51 -1.36
C LEU A 60 1.53 8.83 -0.62
N GLU A 61 2.60 9.47 -0.15
CA GLU A 61 2.56 10.74 0.56
C GLU A 61 2.10 11.88 -0.38
N GLU A 62 2.60 11.89 -1.61
CA GLU A 62 2.18 12.84 -2.64
C GLU A 62 0.67 12.72 -2.97
N ALA A 63 0.16 11.49 -3.10
CA ALA A 63 -1.25 11.24 -3.39
C ALA A 63 -2.15 11.53 -2.17
N ALA A 64 -1.70 11.15 -0.97
CA ALA A 64 -2.40 11.42 0.28
C ALA A 64 -2.46 12.92 0.60
N GLY A 65 -1.52 13.72 0.08
CA GLY A 65 -1.34 15.13 0.44
C GLY A 65 -0.59 15.31 1.76
N GLN A 66 0.18 14.30 2.17
CA GLN A 66 0.84 14.21 3.48
C GLN A 66 2.37 14.18 3.33
N LEU A 67 2.94 15.19 2.66
CA LEU A 67 4.38 15.24 2.33
C LEU A 67 5.32 15.26 3.55
N ALA A 68 4.81 15.64 4.72
CA ALA A 68 5.57 15.61 5.97
C ALA A 68 5.77 14.17 6.50
N VAL A 69 4.88 13.24 6.13
CA VAL A 69 5.03 11.84 6.49
C VAL A 69 6.15 11.23 5.65
N ARG A 70 6.90 10.31 6.24
CA ARG A 70 7.94 9.55 5.56
C ARG A 70 7.55 8.08 5.58
N ALA A 71 6.75 7.67 4.60
CA ALA A 71 6.13 6.34 4.60
C ALA A 71 7.18 5.22 4.58
N GLN A 72 8.27 5.42 3.85
CA GLN A 72 9.40 4.48 3.83
C GLN A 72 10.05 4.32 5.21
N GLU A 73 10.30 5.42 5.92
CA GLU A 73 10.91 5.38 7.26
C GLU A 73 9.98 4.72 8.28
N LEU A 74 8.67 5.02 8.20
CA LEU A 74 7.66 4.33 9.01
C LEU A 74 7.66 2.83 8.71
N TYR A 75 7.67 2.43 7.44
CA TYR A 75 7.68 1.02 7.07
C TYR A 75 8.93 0.28 7.57
N GLN A 76 10.11 0.90 7.42
CA GLN A 76 11.37 0.32 7.88
C GLN A 76 11.47 0.24 9.40
N SER A 77 10.75 1.09 10.13
CA SER A 77 10.73 1.01 11.59
C SER A 77 9.89 -0.17 12.09
N LEU A 78 8.90 -0.64 11.34
CA LEU A 78 8.03 -1.77 11.71
C LEU A 78 8.81 -3.08 11.88
N THR A 79 8.28 -4.00 12.70
CA THR A 79 8.79 -5.38 12.76
C THR A 79 8.49 -6.11 11.45
N LEU A 80 9.20 -7.20 11.16
CA LEU A 80 8.95 -7.98 9.93
C LEU A 80 7.49 -8.48 9.82
N SER A 81 6.88 -8.82 10.95
CA SER A 81 5.47 -9.20 11.01
C SER A 81 4.54 -8.03 10.64
N ASP A 82 4.75 -6.87 11.25
CA ASP A 82 3.98 -5.66 10.97
C ASP A 82 4.17 -5.19 9.51
N GLN A 83 5.39 -5.33 8.97
CA GLN A 83 5.68 -5.04 7.56
C GLN A 83 4.91 -5.96 6.61
N ALA A 84 4.82 -7.25 6.94
CA ALA A 84 4.04 -8.21 6.15
C ALA A 84 2.55 -7.84 6.17
N GLN A 85 1.99 -7.57 7.36
CA GLN A 85 0.60 -7.16 7.52
C GLN A 85 0.28 -5.86 6.78
N MET A 86 1.19 -4.87 6.82
CA MET A 86 1.04 -3.62 6.06
C MET A 86 1.07 -3.86 4.55
N ARG A 87 1.94 -4.75 4.08
CA ARG A 87 2.02 -5.11 2.65
C ARG A 87 0.74 -5.80 2.19
N GLU A 88 0.21 -6.74 2.97
CA GLU A 88 -1.08 -7.39 2.70
C GLU A 88 -2.21 -6.36 2.69
N PHE A 89 -2.23 -5.45 3.67
CA PHE A 89 -3.19 -4.36 3.71
C PHE A 89 -3.12 -3.49 2.44
N TYR A 90 -1.93 -3.08 2.01
CA TYR A 90 -1.73 -2.34 0.77
C TYR A 90 -2.28 -3.09 -0.46
N LEU A 91 -1.96 -4.38 -0.59
CA LEU A 91 -2.44 -5.22 -1.69
C LEU A 91 -3.96 -5.37 -1.67
N SER A 92 -4.58 -5.49 -0.50
CA SER A 92 -6.05 -5.51 -0.40
C SER A 92 -6.69 -4.21 -0.90
N LYS A 93 -6.06 -3.03 -0.68
CA LYS A 93 -6.55 -1.76 -1.22
C LYS A 93 -6.37 -1.67 -2.72
N LEU A 94 -5.26 -2.20 -3.23
CA LEU A 94 -5.02 -2.34 -4.67
C LEU A 94 -6.09 -3.22 -5.33
N GLU A 95 -6.49 -4.30 -4.66
CA GLU A 95 -7.59 -5.19 -5.06
C GLU A 95 -8.98 -4.59 -4.87
N GLY A 96 -9.10 -3.42 -4.26
CA GLY A 96 -10.33 -2.63 -4.19
C GLY A 96 -10.43 -1.53 -5.25
N VAL A 97 -9.36 -1.26 -6.03
CA VAL A 97 -9.36 -0.21 -7.06
C VAL A 97 -10.38 -0.53 -8.16
N ASP A 98 -11.15 0.47 -8.59
CA ASP A 98 -12.14 0.32 -9.66
C ASP A 98 -11.57 -0.33 -10.94
N ILE A 99 -12.38 -1.20 -11.56
CA ILE A 99 -11.95 -2.01 -12.72
C ILE A 99 -11.55 -1.12 -13.90
N ALA A 100 -12.25 0.00 -14.14
CA ALA A 100 -11.93 0.92 -15.23
C ALA A 100 -10.55 1.57 -15.00
N LEU A 101 -10.22 1.93 -13.75
CA LEU A 101 -8.87 2.43 -13.40
C LEU A 101 -7.81 1.35 -13.58
N ARG A 102 -8.04 0.11 -13.16
CA ARG A 102 -7.08 -0.98 -13.40
C ARG A 102 -6.84 -1.23 -14.88
N HIS A 103 -7.90 -1.19 -15.69
CA HIS A 103 -7.78 -1.35 -17.14
C HIS A 103 -7.00 -0.19 -17.77
N LYS A 104 -7.29 1.05 -17.36
CA LYS A 104 -6.56 2.26 -17.80
C LYS A 104 -5.07 2.18 -17.50
N PHE A 105 -4.69 1.69 -16.31
CA PHE A 105 -3.31 1.56 -15.87
C PHE A 105 -2.79 0.11 -15.93
N LYS A 106 -3.32 -0.72 -16.82
CA LYS A 106 -3.03 -2.17 -16.85
C LYS A 106 -1.54 -2.54 -16.86
N LYS A 107 -0.70 -1.72 -17.49
CA LYS A 107 0.76 -1.92 -17.53
C LYS A 107 1.41 -1.96 -16.14
N LEU A 108 0.83 -1.30 -15.14
CA LEU A 108 1.33 -1.34 -13.76
C LEU A 108 1.06 -2.68 -13.08
N TYR A 109 0.02 -3.39 -13.52
CA TYR A 109 -0.50 -4.62 -12.91
C TYR A 109 0.02 -5.90 -13.58
N GLN A 110 0.60 -5.79 -14.78
CA GLN A 110 1.10 -6.94 -15.53
C GLN A 110 2.39 -7.50 -14.91
N TYR A 111 2.48 -8.84 -14.89
CA TYR A 111 3.74 -9.56 -14.72
C TYR A 111 4.21 -10.02 -16.10
N TYR A 112 5.29 -9.40 -16.58
CA TYR A 112 6.00 -9.64 -17.85
C TYR A 112 5.12 -9.64 -19.12
#